data_AF-A0A937QH62-F1
#
_entry.id   AF-A0A937QH62-F1
#
_cell.length_a   1.000
_cell.length_b   1.000
_cell.length_c   1.000
_cell.angle_alpha   90.00
_cell.angle_beta   90.00
_cell.angle_gamma   90.00
#
_symmetry.space_group_name_H-M   'P 1'
#
loop_
_entity.id
_entity.type
_entity.pdbx_description
1 polymer ?
#
loop_
_entity_poly.entity_id
_entity_poly.type
_entity_poly.pdbx_seq_one_letter_code
_entity_poly.pdbx_strand_id
1 'polypeptide(L)'
;MIIGFGRALELIITGRRFDAAEALRIGFITEIVPRDKLMERAQELAQAICELPQGAIRSDKETVIRSWGRPTEEGLRIEAELASSMMMKRILIILDGIPNYILDAICF
;
A
#
# COMPACT_ATOMS: atom_id res chain seq x y z
N MET A 1 -9.02 -5.89 10.24
CA MET A 1 -9.66 -4.97 11.23
C MET A 1 -8.59 -4.06 11.77
N ILE A 2 -8.76 -2.74 11.60
CA ILE A 2 -7.72 -1.73 11.88
C ILE A 2 -7.43 -1.59 13.39
N ILE A 3 -8.47 -1.53 14.23
CA ILE A 3 -8.33 -1.29 15.68
C ILE A 3 -8.45 -2.57 16.53
N GLY A 4 -8.36 -3.74 15.91
CA GLY A 4 -8.62 -5.05 16.53
C GLY A 4 -10.11 -5.35 16.76
N PHE A 5 -10.42 -6.64 16.98
CA PHE A 5 -11.81 -7.12 17.06
C PHE A 5 -12.59 -6.55 18.25
N GLY A 6 -12.02 -6.60 19.45
CA GLY A 6 -12.74 -6.19 20.67
C GLY A 6 -13.16 -4.71 20.66
N ARG A 7 -12.24 -3.81 20.27
CA ARG A 7 -12.55 -2.37 20.17
C ARG A 7 -13.53 -2.07 19.03
N ALA A 8 -13.38 -2.74 17.88
CA ALA A 8 -14.31 -2.59 16.78
C ALA A 8 -15.73 -3.03 17.19
N LEU A 9 -15.87 -4.18 17.83
CA LEU A 9 -17.16 -4.69 18.30
C LEU A 9 -17.80 -3.77 19.33
N GLU A 10 -17.03 -3.25 20.28
CA GLU A 10 -17.53 -2.26 21.25
C GLU A 10 -18.15 -1.05 20.54
N LEU A 11 -17.39 -0.39 19.65
CA LEU A 11 -17.87 0.81 18.93
C LEU A 11 -19.08 0.52 18.04
N ILE A 12 -19.13 -0.66 17.39
CA ILE A 12 -20.26 -1.06 16.53
C ILE A 12 -21.54 -1.25 17.37
N ILE A 13 -21.43 -1.90 18.53
CA ILE A 13 -22.59 -2.23 19.36
C ILE A 13 -23.06 -1.01 20.15
N THR A 14 -22.14 -0.20 20.70
CA THR A 14 -22.50 0.96 21.52
C THR A 14 -22.86 2.19 20.69
N GLY A 15 -22.32 2.31 19.48
CA GLY A 15 -22.48 3.49 18.63
C GLY A 15 -21.94 4.78 19.26
N ARG A 16 -21.11 4.68 20.31
CA ARG A 16 -20.61 5.85 21.02
C ARG A 16 -19.70 6.70 20.13
N ARG A 17 -19.69 8.01 20.39
CA ARG A 17 -18.73 8.92 19.77
C ARG A 17 -17.38 8.84 20.49
N PHE A 18 -16.32 9.14 19.74
CA PHE A 18 -14.96 9.29 20.24
C PHE A 18 -14.29 10.45 19.51
N ASP A 19 -13.27 11.05 20.12
CA ASP A 19 -12.54 12.18 19.56
C ASP A 19 -11.28 11.74 18.80
N ALA A 20 -10.57 12.70 18.20
CA ALA A 20 -9.35 12.43 17.44
C ALA A 20 -8.23 11.85 18.32
N ALA A 21 -8.13 12.25 19.58
CA ALA A 21 -7.10 11.76 20.50
C ALA A 21 -7.31 10.27 20.81
N GLU A 22 -8.56 9.86 21.08
CA GLU A 22 -8.90 8.46 21.21
C GLU A 22 -8.68 7.71 19.89
N ALA A 23 -9.09 8.27 18.76
CA ALA A 23 -8.91 7.67 17.43
C ALA A 23 -7.44 7.32 17.17
N LEU A 24 -6.51 8.23 17.49
CA LEU A 24 -5.08 8.00 17.36
C LEU A 24 -4.59 6.91 18.33
N ARG A 25 -4.98 7.01 19.61
CA ARG A 25 -4.61 6.05 20.65
C ARG A 25 -5.05 4.61 20.33
N ILE A 26 -6.20 4.46 19.68
CA ILE A 26 -6.71 3.13 19.30
C ILE A 26 -6.19 2.62 17.95
N GLY A 27 -5.45 3.44 17.21
CA GLY A 27 -4.92 3.11 15.88
C GLY A 27 -5.95 3.27 14.74
N PHE A 28 -7.04 4.00 14.97
CA PHE A 28 -8.04 4.29 13.94
C PHE A 28 -7.54 5.30 12.92
N ILE A 29 -6.71 6.24 13.37
CA ILE A 29 -5.94 7.17 12.53
C ILE A 29 -4.46 7.08 12.94
N THR A 30 -3.58 7.57 12.08
CA THR A 30 -2.12 7.52 12.30
C THR A 30 -1.49 8.87 12.64
N GLU A 31 -2.21 9.98 12.45
CA GLU A 31 -1.70 11.33 12.66
C GLU A 31 -2.85 12.29 13.00
N ILE A 32 -2.58 13.30 13.84
CA ILE A 32 -3.47 14.44 14.10
C ILE A 32 -2.72 15.71 13.72
N VAL A 33 -3.37 16.57 12.93
CA VAL A 33 -2.81 17.87 12.51
C VAL A 33 -3.79 19.01 12.78
N PRO A 34 -3.29 20.27 12.93
CA PRO A 34 -4.13 21.45 12.93
C PRO A 34 -5.03 21.51 11.69
N ARG A 35 -6.25 22.02 11.85
CA ARG A 35 -7.27 22.01 10.79
C ARG A 35 -6.83 22.75 9.53
N ASP A 36 -6.14 23.87 9.70
CA ASP A 36 -5.57 24.71 8.64
C ASP A 36 -4.40 24.05 7.90
N LYS A 37 -3.78 23.02 8.50
CA LYS A 37 -2.67 22.24 7.93
C LYS A 37 -3.08 20.91 7.30
N LEU A 38 -4.36 20.53 7.39
CA LEU A 38 -4.84 19.23 6.91
C LEU A 38 -4.50 18.98 5.43
N MET A 39 -4.82 19.93 4.55
CA MET A 39 -4.62 19.74 3.11
C MET A 39 -3.14 19.75 2.71
N GLU A 40 -2.35 20.62 3.34
CA GLU A 40 -0.90 20.70 3.15
C GLU A 40 -0.26 19.35 3.51
N ARG A 41 -0.51 18.83 4.72
CA ARG A 41 0.02 17.55 5.17
C ARG A 41 -0.41 16.37 4.29
N ALA A 42 -1.68 16.34 3.87
CA ALA A 42 -2.19 15.28 3.00
C ALA A 42 -1.50 15.29 1.62
N GLN A 43 -1.25 16.47 1.06
CA GLN A 43 -0.54 16.62 -0.21
C GLN A 43 0.93 16.24 -0.10
N GLU A 44 1.61 16.65 0.98
CA GLU A 44 2.99 16.23 1.25
C GLU A 44 3.12 14.70 1.29
N LEU A 45 2.22 14.02 2.01
CA LEU A 45 2.22 12.56 2.08
C LEU A 45 1.95 11.92 0.71
N ALA A 46 0.99 12.46 -0.04
CA ALA A 46 0.69 11.97 -1.39
C ALA A 46 1.88 12.15 -2.34
N GLN A 47 2.56 13.30 -2.28
CA GLN A 47 3.74 13.58 -3.08
C GLN A 47 4.88 12.63 -2.74
N ALA A 48 5.14 12.40 -1.44
CA ALA A 48 6.13 11.43 -1.00
C ALA A 48 5.82 10.01 -1.52
N ILE A 49 4.55 9.60 -1.55
CA ILE A 49 4.15 8.30 -2.13
C ILE A 49 4.36 8.26 -3.65
N CYS A 50 4.10 9.36 -4.36
CA CYS A 50 4.30 9.46 -5.81
C CYS A 50 5.77 9.36 -6.22
N GLU A 51 6.69 9.78 -5.35
CA GLU A 51 8.14 9.72 -5.59
C GLU A 51 8.74 8.31 -5.42
N LEU A 52 8.00 7.39 -4.79
CA LEU A 52 8.43 6.00 -4.62
C LEU A 52 8.29 5.19 -5.93
N PRO A 53 9.01 4.06 -6.08
CA PRO A 53 8.84 3.17 -7.22
C PRO A 53 7.40 2.64 -7.33
N GLN A 54 6.63 3.20 -8.27
CA GLN A 54 5.18 2.98 -8.34
C GLN A 54 4.78 1.51 -8.56
N GLY A 55 5.62 0.72 -9.25
CA GLY A 55 5.42 -0.72 -9.37
C GLY A 55 5.46 -1.43 -8.02
N ALA A 56 6.44 -1.09 -7.18
CA ALA A 56 6.64 -1.70 -5.85
C ALA A 56 5.50 -1.35 -4.92
N ILE A 57 5.19 -0.06 -4.76
CA ILE A 57 4.12 0.40 -3.87
C ILE A 57 2.76 -0.20 -4.25
N ARG A 58 2.48 -0.34 -5.55
CA ARG A 58 1.23 -0.99 -6.01
C ARG A 58 1.22 -2.48 -5.73
N SER A 59 2.34 -3.16 -5.98
CA SER A 59 2.51 -4.59 -5.69
C SER A 59 2.34 -4.87 -4.19
N ASP A 60 3.08 -4.15 -3.35
CA ASP A 60 3.06 -4.31 -1.89
C ASP A 60 1.66 -4.06 -1.32
N LYS A 61 1.00 -2.98 -1.75
CA LYS A 61 -0.38 -2.69 -1.34
C LYS A 61 -1.33 -3.82 -1.72
N GLU A 62 -1.22 -4.33 -2.93
CA GLU A 62 -2.08 -5.43 -3.41
C GLU A 62 -1.81 -6.72 -2.64
N THR A 63 -0.54 -7.04 -2.36
CA THR A 63 -0.14 -8.20 -1.53
C THR A 63 -0.81 -8.13 -0.17
N VAL A 64 -0.72 -7.00 0.53
CA VAL A 64 -1.32 -6.83 1.86
C VAL A 64 -2.84 -7.00 1.81
N ILE A 65 -3.51 -6.40 0.82
CA ILE A 65 -4.96 -6.50 0.68
C ILE A 65 -5.40 -7.94 0.38
N ARG A 66 -4.71 -8.63 -0.54
CA ARG A 66 -5.10 -9.98 -0.97
C ARG A 66 -4.75 -11.05 0.05
N SER A 67 -3.63 -10.91 0.76
CA SER A 67 -3.18 -11.87 1.77
C SER A 67 -3.92 -11.71 3.10
N TRP A 68 -4.60 -10.58 3.33
CA TRP A 68 -5.28 -10.31 4.60
C TRP A 68 -6.27 -11.42 4.98
N GLY A 69 -6.03 -12.04 6.14
CA GLY A 69 -6.88 -13.12 6.66
C GLY A 69 -6.68 -14.49 5.98
N ARG A 70 -5.67 -14.64 5.11
CA ARG A 70 -5.28 -15.93 4.52
C ARG A 70 -4.18 -16.62 5.35
N PRO A 71 -4.01 -17.95 5.22
CA PRO A 71 -2.83 -18.63 5.76
C PRO A 71 -1.53 -18.03 5.21
N THR A 72 -0.48 -18.04 6.03
CA THR A 72 0.82 -17.44 5.70
C THR A 72 1.39 -17.96 4.38
N GLU A 73 1.29 -19.27 4.11
CA GLU A 73 1.79 -19.88 2.89
C GLU A 73 1.12 -19.32 1.62
N GLU A 74 -0.19 -19.11 1.68
CA GLU A 74 -0.94 -18.49 0.59
C GLU A 74 -0.59 -17.00 0.45
N GLY A 75 -0.35 -16.31 1.57
CA GLY A 75 0.15 -14.93 1.55
C GLY A 75 1.52 -14.81 0.85
N LEU A 76 2.45 -15.70 1.17
CA LEU A 76 3.78 -15.75 0.54
C LEU A 76 3.70 -16.07 -0.95
N ARG A 77 2.79 -16.96 -1.37
CA ARG A 77 2.56 -17.25 -2.78
C ARG A 77 2.07 -16.01 -3.54
N ILE A 78 1.09 -15.29 -2.97
CA ILE A 78 0.56 -14.05 -3.54
C ILE A 78 1.67 -13.00 -3.66
N GLU A 79 2.49 -12.85 -2.62
CA GLU A 79 3.62 -11.93 -2.61
C GLU A 79 4.62 -12.25 -3.73
N ALA A 80 5.01 -13.52 -3.87
CA ALA A 80 5.94 -13.96 -4.91
C ALA A 80 5.38 -13.68 -6.32
N GLU A 81 4.11 -14.00 -6.58
CA GLU A 81 3.48 -13.78 -7.88
C GLU A 81 3.41 -12.30 -8.26
N LEU A 82 3.01 -11.43 -7.32
CA LEU A 82 2.90 -9.99 -7.56
C LEU A 82 4.28 -9.36 -7.74
N ALA A 83 5.26 -9.76 -6.92
CA ALA A 83 6.64 -9.31 -7.03
C ALA A 83 7.26 -9.71 -8.39
N SER A 84 7.11 -10.96 -8.81
CA SER A 84 7.59 -11.42 -10.12
C SER A 84 6.88 -10.71 -11.28
N SER A 85 5.56 -10.54 -11.20
CA SER A 85 4.79 -9.81 -12.23
C SER A 85 5.24 -8.36 -12.36
N MET A 86 5.48 -7.68 -11.24
CA MET A 86 6.01 -6.32 -11.22
C MET A 86 7.40 -6.25 -11.86
N MET A 87 8.31 -7.16 -11.50
CA MET A 87 9.66 -7.19 -12.07
C MET A 87 9.64 -7.39 -13.58
N MET A 88 8.78 -8.29 -14.09
CA MET A 88 8.62 -8.52 -15.52
C MET A 88 8.04 -7.33 -16.28
N LYS A 89 7.04 -6.63 -15.72
CA LYS A 89 6.48 -5.42 -16.34
C LYS A 89 7.50 -4.28 -16.42
N ARG A 90 8.42 -4.20 -15.46
CA ARG A 90 9.50 -3.20 -15.47
C ARG A 90 10.54 -3.50 -16.54
N ILE A 91 10.84 -4.79 -16.79
CA ILE A 91 11.65 -5.21 -17.93
C ILE A 91 10.99 -4.76 -19.23
N LEU A 92 9.70 -5.04 -19.44
CA LEU A 92 8.98 -4.62 -20.65
C LEU A 92 9.03 -3.10 -20.88
N ILE A 93 8.81 -2.28 -19.85
CA ILE A 93 8.93 -0.80 -19.97
C ILE A 93 10.35 -0.36 -20.31
N ILE A 94 11.38 -1.03 -19.77
CA ILE A 94 12.78 -0.78 -20.14
C ILE A 94 13.04 -1.20 -21.59
N LEU A 95 12.55 -2.37 -22.00
CA LEU A 95 12.73 -2.91 -23.36
C LEU A 95 12.00 -2.05 -24.40
N ASP A 96 10.81 -1.52 -24.10
CA ASP A 96 10.06 -0.61 -24.97
C ASP A 96 10.79 0.73 -25.20
N GLY A 97 11.68 1.12 -24.28
CA GLY A 97 12.53 2.30 -24.38
C GLY A 97 13.90 2.03 -25.01
N ILE A 98 14.21 0.79 -25.34
CA ILE A 98 15.50 0.37 -25.90
C ILE A 98 15.38 0.25 -27.42
N PRO A 99 16.25 0.90 -28.21
CA PRO A 99 16.27 0.74 -29.66
C PRO A 99 16.41 -0.73 -30.08
N ASN A 100 15.67 -1.17 -31.10
CA ASN A 100 15.60 -2.57 -31.53
C ASN A 100 16.97 -3.26 -31.72
N TYR A 101 18.00 -2.52 -32.14
CA TYR A 101 19.35 -3.08 -32.33
C TYR A 101 20.04 -3.52 -31.03
N ILE A 102 19.60 -3.03 -29.86
CA ILE A 102 20.07 -3.47 -28.54
C ILE A 102 19.22 -4.64 -28.02
N LEU A 103 17.93 -4.68 -28.35
CA LEU A 103 17.05 -5.83 -28.04
C LEU A 103 17.57 -7.10 -28.73
N ASP A 104 18.01 -6.98 -29.98
CA ASP A 104 18.62 -8.07 -30.75
C ASP A 104 19.94 -8.56 -30.16
N ALA A 105 20.62 -7.78 -29.31
CA ALA A 105 21.90 -8.15 -28.68
C ALA A 105 21.74 -8.81 -27.30
N ILE A 106 20.57 -8.66 -26.65
CA ILE A 106 20.31 -9.18 -25.30
C ILE A 106 19.47 -10.48 -25.34
N CYS A 107 18.73 -10.72 -26.43
CA CYS A 107 17.91 -11.91 -26.61
C CYS A 107 18.63 -13.12 -27.26
N PHE A 108 19.97 -13.14 -27.29
CA PHE A 108 20.80 -14.30 -27.65
C PHE A 108 21.56 -14.86 -26.44
#